data_AF-A0A3C0IR58-F1
#
_entry.id   AF-A0A3C0IR58-F1
#
_cell.length_a   1.000
_cell.length_b   1.000
_cell.length_c   1.000
_cell.angle_alpha   90.00
_cell.angle_beta   90.00
_cell.angle_gamma   90.00
#
_symmetry.space_group_name_H-M   'P 1'
#
loop_
_entity.id
_entity.type
_entity.pdbx_description
1 polymer ?
#
loop_
_entity_poly.entity_id
_entity_poly.type
_entity_poly.pdbx_seq_one_letter_code
_entity_poly.pdbx_strand_id
1 'polypeptide(L)'
;MDKHFFVDSEIGTLRKLLIHSPDGGIGNIIQSSFADNLCDDIVHLKKMQQEYSHYVRLLLHFLDPEKATYVNDCLQSGDPVRAKNCFIPGKAEYFNSDKV
;
A
#
# COMPACT_ATOMS: atom_id res chain seq x y z
N MET A 1 14.97 22.39 -1.57
CA MET A 1 14.05 22.46 -2.72
C MET A 1 12.64 22.28 -2.16
N ASP A 2 11.84 23.35 -2.15
CA ASP A 2 10.45 23.28 -1.73
C ASP A 2 9.68 22.37 -2.70
N LYS A 3 9.34 21.16 -2.26
CA LYS A 3 8.50 20.24 -3.02
C LYS A 3 7.06 20.75 -2.92
N HIS A 4 6.66 21.58 -3.89
CA HIS A 4 5.27 22.01 -4.02
C HIS A 4 4.44 20.85 -4.58
N PHE A 5 3.53 20.30 -3.79
CA PHE A 5 2.51 19.37 -4.28
C PHE A 5 1.49 20.14 -5.12
N PHE A 6 1.06 19.58 -6.24
CA PHE A 6 0.15 20.24 -7.16
C PHE A 6 -0.83 19.23 -7.75
N VAL A 7 -2.12 19.59 -7.72
CA VAL A 7 -3.22 18.81 -8.28
C VAL A 7 -4.15 19.80 -8.97
N ASP A 8 -4.29 19.68 -10.28
CA ASP A 8 -5.16 20.51 -11.12
C ASP A 8 -6.23 19.69 -11.88
N SER A 9 -6.14 18.36 -11.81
CA SER A 9 -7.03 17.44 -12.51
C SER A 9 -7.13 16.10 -11.79
N GLU A 10 -8.32 15.51 -11.80
CA GLU A 10 -8.60 14.17 -11.28
C GLU A 10 -8.28 13.06 -12.30
N ILE A 11 -8.13 13.40 -13.59
CA ILE A 11 -7.89 12.45 -14.70
C ILE A 11 -6.56 12.68 -15.42
N GLY A 12 -5.79 13.68 -14.97
CA GLY A 12 -4.45 13.94 -15.48
C GLY A 12 -3.47 12.81 -15.14
N THR A 13 -2.27 12.88 -15.71
CA THR A 13 -1.23 11.89 -15.41
C THR A 13 -0.85 11.95 -13.92
N LEU A 14 -1.14 10.87 -13.20
CA LEU A 14 -0.76 10.71 -11.80
C LEU A 14 0.77 10.70 -11.66
N ARG A 15 1.31 11.49 -10.72
CA ARG A 15 2.77 11.62 -10.50
C ARG A 15 3.21 11.10 -9.15
N LYS A 16 2.42 11.35 -8.10
CA LYS A 16 2.66 10.91 -6.73
C LYS A 16 1.33 10.64 -6.03
N LEU A 17 1.33 9.68 -5.12
CA LEU A 17 0.16 9.30 -4.34
C LEU A 17 0.56 9.17 -2.86
N LEU A 18 -0.38 9.44 -1.96
CA LEU A 18 -0.29 9.05 -0.55
C LEU A 18 -1.26 7.90 -0.31
N ILE A 19 -0.76 6.80 0.23
CA ILE A 19 -1.55 5.60 0.53
C ILE A 19 -1.29 5.11 1.94
N HIS A 20 -2.27 4.36 2.48
CA HIS A 20 -2.20 3.80 3.82
C HIS A 20 -2.67 2.35 3.79
N SER A 21 -1.83 1.46 4.31
CA SER A 21 -2.16 0.03 4.45
C SER A 21 -3.14 -0.15 5.61
N PRO A 22 -4.18 -0.99 5.47
CA PRO A 22 -5.07 -1.28 6.58
C PRO A 22 -4.29 -1.90 7.74
N ASP A 23 -4.53 -1.38 8.94
CA ASP A 23 -3.85 -1.77 10.16
C ASP A 23 -4.79 -2.47 11.16
N GLY A 24 -4.28 -2.69 12.37
CA GLY A 24 -5.05 -3.37 13.42
C GLY A 24 -6.30 -2.62 13.86
N GLY A 25 -6.42 -1.31 13.59
CA GLY A 25 -7.61 -0.54 13.96
C GLY A 25 -8.87 -1.10 13.30
N ILE A 26 -8.83 -1.29 11.98
CA ILE A 26 -9.95 -1.83 11.21
C ILE A 26 -10.17 -3.33 11.52
N GLY A 27 -9.10 -4.06 11.84
CA GLY A 27 -9.18 -5.49 12.18
C GLY A 27 -9.89 -5.80 13.51
N ASN A 28 -10.09 -4.80 14.37
CA ASN A 28 -10.71 -4.96 15.69
C ASN A 28 -12.17 -4.50 15.74
N ILE A 29 -12.75 -4.13 14.60
CA ILE A 29 -14.13 -3.65 14.53
C ILE A 29 -15.09 -4.81 14.77
N ILE A 30 -15.99 -4.62 15.73
CA ILE A 30 -17.05 -5.59 16.08
C ILE A 30 -18.41 -5.07 15.64
N GLN A 31 -19.36 -6.00 15.42
CA GLN A 31 -20.70 -5.70 14.89
C GLN A 31 -21.44 -4.57 15.61
N SER A 32 -21.35 -4.51 16.94
CA SER A 32 -22.01 -3.47 17.75
C SER A 32 -21.40 -2.07 17.57
N SER A 33 -20.22 -1.96 16.97
CA SER A 33 -19.47 -0.72 16.81
C SER A 33 -19.41 -0.22 15.37
N PHE A 34 -20.13 -0.87 14.44
CA PHE A 34 -20.11 -0.56 13.01
C PHE A 34 -20.49 0.88 12.69
N ALA A 35 -21.60 1.37 13.26
CA ALA A 35 -22.06 2.75 13.06
C ALA A 35 -21.03 3.77 13.54
N ASP A 36 -20.44 3.54 14.72
CA ASP A 36 -19.45 4.44 15.33
C ASP A 36 -18.12 4.46 14.54
N ASN A 37 -17.78 3.34 13.90
CA ASN A 37 -16.55 3.20 13.10
C ASN A 37 -16.78 3.41 11.60
N LEU A 38 -17.99 3.83 11.18
CA LEU A 38 -18.36 4.03 9.78
C LEU A 38 -18.03 2.83 8.88
N CYS A 39 -18.21 1.62 9.41
CA CYS A 39 -17.91 0.37 8.71
C CYS A 39 -19.18 -0.42 8.46
N ASP A 40 -19.36 -0.88 7.22
CA ASP A 40 -20.55 -1.65 6.82
C ASP A 40 -20.49 -3.11 7.28
N ASP A 41 -19.29 -3.70 7.39
CA ASP A 41 -19.09 -5.09 7.80
C ASP A 41 -17.70 -5.32 8.43
N ILE A 42 -17.50 -6.50 9.03
CA ILE A 42 -16.19 -6.97 9.47
C ILE A 42 -15.30 -7.29 8.27
N VAL A 43 -14.00 -6.99 8.41
CA VAL A 43 -13.02 -7.25 7.35
C VAL A 43 -12.11 -8.41 7.72
N HIS A 44 -11.70 -9.19 6.72
CA HIS A 44 -10.61 -10.14 6.87
C HIS A 44 -9.27 -9.43 6.64
N LEU A 45 -8.73 -8.80 7.71
CA LEU A 45 -7.56 -7.90 7.66
C LEU A 45 -6.37 -8.48 6.88
N LYS A 46 -6.03 -9.76 7.09
CA LYS A 46 -4.90 -10.40 6.42
C LYS A 46 -5.06 -10.42 4.90
N LYS A 47 -6.27 -10.69 4.40
CA LYS A 47 -6.54 -10.69 2.95
C LYS A 47 -6.55 -9.26 2.40
N MET A 48 -7.15 -8.32 3.12
CA MET A 48 -7.15 -6.92 2.72
C MET A 48 -5.73 -6.34 2.62
N GLN A 49 -4.83 -6.70 3.54
CA GLN A 49 -3.40 -6.35 3.45
C GLN A 49 -2.72 -6.97 2.23
N GLN A 50 -3.08 -8.20 1.84
CA GLN A 50 -2.55 -8.82 0.62
C GLN A 50 -3.05 -8.13 -0.65
N GLU A 51 -4.33 -7.77 -0.68
CA GLU A 51 -4.95 -6.99 -1.77
C GLU A 51 -4.32 -5.60 -1.87
N TYR A 52 -4.05 -4.95 -0.73
CA TYR A 52 -3.29 -3.70 -0.66
C TYR A 52 -1.89 -3.85 -1.25
N SER A 53 -1.11 -4.87 -0.86
CA SER A 53 0.22 -5.11 -1.45
C SER A 53 0.15 -5.34 -2.96
N HIS A 54 -0.89 -6.02 -3.45
CA HIS A 54 -1.12 -6.19 -4.88
C HIS A 54 -1.41 -4.85 -5.58
N TYR A 55 -2.24 -4.01 -4.97
CA TYR A 55 -2.55 -2.67 -5.46
C TYR A 55 -1.31 -1.78 -5.53
N VAL A 56 -0.46 -1.77 -4.49
CA VAL A 56 0.82 -1.05 -4.49
C VAL A 56 1.71 -1.52 -5.62
N ARG A 57 1.85 -2.84 -5.82
CA ARG A 57 2.65 -3.38 -6.92
C ARG A 57 2.15 -2.87 -8.28
N LEU A 58 0.83 -2.84 -8.49
CA LEU A 58 0.25 -2.29 -9.72
C LEU A 58 0.58 -0.80 -9.89
N LEU A 59 0.43 0.02 -8.84
CA LEU A 59 0.76 1.44 -8.88
C LEU A 59 2.23 1.68 -9.23
N LEU A 60 3.15 0.90 -8.65
CA LEU A 60 4.58 1.01 -8.94
C LEU A 60 4.89 0.76 -10.42
N HIS A 61 4.16 -0.12 -11.11
CA HIS A 61 4.39 -0.33 -12.55
C HIS A 61 4.14 0.95 -13.40
N PHE A 62 3.26 1.84 -12.95
CA PHE A 62 2.96 3.08 -13.65
C PHE A 62 3.76 4.28 -13.12
N LEU A 63 3.98 4.34 -11.81
CA LEU A 63 4.62 5.47 -11.16
C LEU A 63 6.14 5.28 -11.06
N ASP A 64 6.61 4.07 -10.75
CA ASP A 64 8.01 3.81 -10.46
C ASP A 64 8.49 2.41 -10.94
N PRO A 65 8.73 2.23 -12.26
CA PRO A 65 9.05 0.92 -12.84
C PRO A 65 10.29 0.23 -12.26
N GLU A 66 11.27 1.01 -11.78
CA GLU A 66 12.45 0.50 -11.09
C GLU A 66 12.06 -0.20 -9.78
N LYS A 67 11.22 0.47 -8.97
CA LYS A 67 10.71 -0.10 -7.73
C LYS A 67 9.75 -1.26 -7.97
N ALA A 68 8.99 -1.23 -9.07
CA ALA A 68 8.15 -2.36 -9.46
C ALA A 68 8.97 -3.62 -9.74
N THR A 69 10.09 -3.48 -10.46
CA THR A 69 11.04 -4.58 -10.71
C THR A 69 11.60 -5.12 -9.40
N TYR A 70 12.09 -4.23 -8.53
CA TYR A 70 12.59 -4.62 -7.20
C TYR A 70 11.56 -5.40 -6.36
N VAL A 71 10.29 -4.93 -6.33
CA VAL A 71 9.22 -5.62 -5.61
C VAL A 71 8.95 -7.00 -6.22
N ASN A 72 8.98 -7.14 -7.55
CA ASN A 72 8.82 -8.44 -8.20
C ASN A 72 9.93 -9.42 -7.81
N ASP A 73 11.18 -8.97 -7.79
CA ASP A 73 12.32 -9.80 -7.33
C ASP A 73 12.15 -10.22 -5.87
N CYS A 74 11.67 -9.29 -5.03
CA CYS A 74 11.39 -9.58 -3.63
C CYS A 74 10.32 -10.67 -3.46
N LEU A 75 9.24 -10.59 -4.25
CA LEU A 75 8.17 -11.59 -4.25
C LEU A 75 8.63 -12.95 -4.80
N GLN A 76 9.55 -12.96 -5.76
CA GLN A 76 10.08 -14.18 -6.39
C GLN A 76 11.23 -14.83 -5.60
N SER A 77 11.71 -14.18 -4.53
CA SER A 77 12.84 -14.65 -3.72
C SER A 77 12.60 -16.00 -3.01
N GLY A 78 11.36 -16.47 -2.93
CA GLY A 78 10.97 -17.68 -2.21
C GLY A 78 10.92 -17.51 -0.69
N ASP A 79 11.34 -16.36 -0.17
CA ASP A 79 11.28 -16.01 1.25
C ASP A 79 9.99 -15.22 1.57
N PRO A 80 9.03 -15.82 2.29
CA PRO A 80 7.77 -15.17 2.62
C PRO A 80 7.93 -13.97 3.58
N VAL A 81 8.98 -13.95 4.40
CA VAL A 81 9.26 -12.83 5.32
C VAL A 81 9.75 -11.64 4.54
N ARG A 82 10.71 -11.85 3.65
CA ARG A 82 11.21 -10.84 2.73
C ARG A 82 10.09 -10.28 1.85
N ALA A 83 9.30 -11.16 1.21
CA ALA A 83 8.16 -10.78 0.38
C ALA A 83 7.17 -9.87 1.11
N LYS A 84 6.88 -10.17 2.39
CA LYS A 84 6.02 -9.33 3.23
C LYS A 84 6.69 -8.00 3.60
N ASN A 85 7.95 -8.04 4.03
CA ASN A 85 8.69 -6.87 4.49
C ASN A 85 8.85 -5.81 3.39
N CYS A 86 8.87 -6.22 2.12
CA CYS A 86 8.95 -5.29 0.99
C CYS A 86 7.82 -4.25 0.95
N PHE A 87 6.69 -4.51 1.60
CA PHE A 87 5.56 -3.58 1.67
C PHE A 87 5.40 -2.88 3.02
N ILE A 88 6.32 -3.09 3.97
CA ILE A 88 6.20 -2.54 5.33
C ILE A 88 7.23 -1.41 5.52
N PRO A 89 6.77 -0.15 5.70
CA PRO A 89 7.66 0.96 6.00
C PRO A 89 8.54 0.68 7.23
N GLY A 90 9.82 1.07 7.16
CA GLY A 90 10.80 0.86 8.23
C GLY A 90 11.48 -0.52 8.20
N LYS A 91 11.10 -1.43 7.30
CA LYS A 91 11.88 -2.64 7.02
C LYS A 91 13.00 -2.35 6.02
N ALA A 92 14.10 -3.10 6.13
CA ALA A 92 15.26 -2.93 5.25
C ALA A 92 14.91 -3.24 3.79
N GLU A 93 13.96 -4.15 3.57
CA GLU A 93 13.51 -4.58 2.25
C GLU A 93 12.42 -3.68 1.66
N TYR A 94 11.97 -2.64 2.38
CA TYR A 94 10.89 -1.78 1.91
C TYR A 94 11.27 -1.10 0.59
N PHE A 95 10.36 -1.13 -0.40
CA PHE A 95 10.66 -0.61 -1.74
C PHE A 95 11.03 0.89 -1.73
N ASN A 96 10.48 1.67 -0.80
CA ASN A 96 10.84 3.07 -0.55
C ASN A 96 10.87 3.94 -1.84
N SER A 97 9.72 4.02 -2.53
CA SER A 97 9.53 4.94 -3.66
C SER A 97 9.27 6.35 -3.14
N ASP A 98 9.70 7.38 -3.86
CA ASP A 98 9.33 8.76 -3.56
C ASP A 98 8.02 9.18 -4.24
N LYS A 99 7.35 8.24 -4.93
CA LYS A 99 6.12 8.45 -5.72
C LYS A 99 4.90 7.72 -5.15
N VAL A 100 5.11 6.71 -4.30
CA VAL A 100 4.09 5.87 -3.66
C VAL A 100 4.47 5.62 -2.22
#